data_AF-A0A957P2Y4-F1
#
_entry.id   AF-A0A957P2Y4-F1
#
_cell.length_a   1.000
_cell.length_b   1.000
_cell.length_c   1.000
_cell.angle_alpha   90.00
_cell.angle_beta   90.00
_cell.angle_gamma   90.00
#
_symmetry.space_group_name_H-M   'P 1'
#
loop_
_entity.id
_entity.type
_entity.pdbx_description
1 polymer ?
#
loop_
_entity_poly.entity_id
_entity_poly.type
_entity_poly.pdbx_seq_one_letter_code
_entity_poly.pdbx_strand_id
1 'polypeptide(L)' 'CYGWHNETALALGFGSLYNHSYAPNAYYVKRYDECEIDIVALRDIAAGEEILINYNGDPNDQDELWFAVVSEPN' A
#
# COMPACT_ATOMS: atom_id res chain seq x y z
N CYS A 1 -3.54 8.59 -2.26
CA CYS A 1 -2.34 9.28 -2.77
C CYS A 1 -1.20 9.03 -1.80
N TYR A 2 0.04 9.24 -2.22
CA TYR A 2 1.22 8.95 -1.41
C TYR A 2 1.82 10.25 -0.88
N GLY A 3 2.15 10.32 0.41
CA GLY A 3 2.93 11.45 0.94
C GLY A 3 4.32 11.48 0.28
N TRP A 4 4.76 12.65 -0.18
CA TRP A 4 6.03 12.80 -0.89
C TRP A 4 6.78 14.00 -0.32
N HIS A 5 7.51 13.77 0.79
CA HIS A 5 8.04 14.85 1.64
C HIS A 5 6.93 15.83 2.08
N ASN A 6 7.02 17.10 1.67
CA ASN A 6 6.02 18.13 1.94
C ASN A 6 4.93 18.22 0.86
N GLU A 7 4.93 17.29 -0.09
CA GLU A 7 4.01 17.23 -1.22
C GLU A 7 3.23 15.92 -1.24
N THR A 8 2.46 15.71 -2.30
CA THR A 8 1.67 14.49 -2.53
C THR A 8 1.95 13.97 -3.93
N ALA A 9 2.16 12.66 -4.05
CA ALA A 9 2.32 11.96 -5.31
C ALA A 9 1.08 11.13 -5.66
N LEU A 10 0.72 11.11 -6.93
CA LEU A 10 -0.25 10.18 -7.50
C LEU A 10 0.53 9.09 -8.24
N ALA A 11 0.45 7.85 -7.76
CA ALA A 11 1.11 6.73 -8.42
C ALA A 11 0.34 6.38 -9.70
N LEU A 12 1.04 6.39 -10.83
CA LEU A 12 0.52 5.92 -12.12
C LEU A 12 0.54 4.38 -12.18
N GLY A 13 0.14 3.82 -13.33
CA GLY A 13 0.01 2.37 -13.50
C GLY A 13 -0.99 1.78 -12.49
N PHE A 14 -0.58 0.74 -11.77
CA PHE A 14 -1.42 0.10 -10.75
C PHE A 14 -1.25 0.69 -9.34
N GLY A 15 -0.28 1.60 -9.13
CA GLY A 15 0.12 2.03 -7.79
C GLY A 15 -0.99 2.72 -6.99
N SER A 16 -1.99 3.32 -7.65
CA SER A 16 -3.16 3.92 -6.98
C SER A 16 -4.39 3.01 -6.88
N LEU A 17 -4.24 1.71 -7.20
CA LEU A 17 -5.33 0.74 -7.23
C LEU A 17 -5.25 -0.32 -6.12
N TYR A 18 -4.08 -0.52 -5.51
CA TYR A 18 -3.92 -1.50 -4.43
C TYR A 18 -4.67 -1.05 -3.18
N ASN A 19 -5.52 -1.94 -2.65
CA ASN A 19 -6.36 -1.66 -1.48
C ASN A 19 -5.57 -1.76 -0.17
N HIS A 20 -6.22 -1.26 0.89
CA HIS A 20 -5.69 -1.27 2.24
C HIS A 20 -5.91 -2.60 2.96
N SER A 21 -4.90 -3.06 3.71
CA SER A 21 -5.04 -4.03 4.80
C SER A 21 -4.04 -3.74 5.91
N TYR A 22 -4.45 -3.96 7.17
CA TYR A 22 -3.57 -3.97 8.34
C TYR A 22 -2.72 -5.24 8.45
N ALA A 23 -3.06 -6.28 7.66
CA ALA A 23 -2.25 -7.47 7.45
C ALA A 23 -1.89 -7.57 5.95
N PRO A 24 -1.07 -6.65 5.42
CA PRO A 24 -0.77 -6.58 4.00
C PRO A 24 0.13 -7.74 3.55
N ASN A 25 0.07 -8.07 2.26
CA ASN A 25 0.99 -9.04 1.63
C ASN A 25 2.03 -8.36 0.72
N ALA A 26 1.94 -7.03 0.53
CA ALA A 26 2.94 -6.21 -0.12
C ALA A 26 3.16 -4.89 0.63
N TYR A 27 4.28 -4.23 0.36
CA TYR A 27 4.60 -2.89 0.87
C TYR A 27 5.09 -1.99 -0.26
N TYR A 28 4.97 -0.67 -0.07
CA TYR A 28 5.44 0.29 -1.06
C TYR A 28 6.75 0.97 -0.63
N VAL A 29 7.69 1.12 -1.58
CA VAL A 29 8.95 1.87 -1.39
C VAL A 29 8.89 3.13 -2.22
N LYS A 30 9.13 4.28 -1.59
CA LYS A 30 9.30 5.55 -2.30
C LYS A 30 10.75 5.70 -2.72
N ARG A 31 10.99 5.69 -4.03
CA ARG A 31 12.28 5.95 -4.65
C ARG A 31 12.34 7.40 -5.09
N TYR A 32 12.79 8.25 -4.18
CA TYR A 32 12.71 9.71 -4.37
C TYR A 32 13.58 10.20 -5.53
N ASP A 33 14.79 9.65 -5.69
CA ASP A 33 15.74 10.07 -6.73
C ASP A 33 15.26 9.65 -8.12
N GLU A 34 14.60 8.49 -8.21
CA GLU A 34 14.07 7.93 -9.45
C GLU A 34 12.65 8.43 -9.77
N CYS A 35 11.98 9.09 -8.82
CA CYS A 35 10.56 9.49 -8.92
C CYS A 35 9.63 8.29 -9.16
N GLU A 36 9.88 7.19 -8.43
CA GLU A 36 9.17 5.92 -8.58
C GLU A 36 8.59 5.43 -7.26
N ILE A 37 7.58 4.58 -7.36
CA ILE A 37 7.02 3.81 -6.25
C ILE A 37 7.09 2.33 -6.62
N ASP A 38 7.88 1.56 -5.87
CA ASP A 38 7.91 0.11 -6.01
C ASP A 38 6.83 -0.50 -5.12
N ILE A 39 6.16 -1.53 -5.61
CA ILE A 39 5.32 -2.42 -4.81
C ILE A 39 6.05 -3.75 -4.68
N VAL A 40 6.40 -4.11 -3.45
CA VAL A 40 7.27 -5.25 -3.16
C VAL A 40 6.52 -6.24 -2.28
N ALA A 41 6.48 -7.50 -2.69
CA ALA A 41 5.84 -8.56 -1.92
C ALA A 41 6.58 -8.83 -0.60
N LEU A 42 5.84 -8.99 0.50
CA LEU A 42 6.39 -9.33 1.82
C LEU A 42 6.55 -10.83 2.02
N ARG A 43 5.84 -11.61 1.19
CA ARG A 43 5.84 -13.07 1.15
C ARG A 43 5.44 -13.54 -0.25
N ASP A 44 5.48 -14.83 -0.49
CA ASP A 44 4.90 -15.40 -1.70
C ASP A 44 3.40 -15.07 -1.77
N ILE A 45 2.93 -14.67 -2.96
CA ILE A 45 1.54 -14.32 -3.27
C ILE A 45 1.05 -15.26 -4.35
N ALA A 46 -0.06 -15.95 -4.09
CA ALA A 46 -0.61 -16.92 -5.04
C ALA A 46 -1.32 -16.21 -6.21
N ALA A 47 -1.42 -16.88 -7.35
CA ALA A 47 -2.21 -16.37 -8.47
C ALA A 47 -3.69 -16.23 -8.07
N GLY A 48 -4.25 -15.04 -8.26
CA GLY A 48 -5.63 -14.71 -7.86
C GLY A 48 -5.78 -14.18 -6.44
N GLU A 49 -4.71 -14.17 -5.64
CA GLU A 49 -4.70 -13.47 -4.35
C GLU A 49 -4.61 -11.95 -4.57
N GLU A 50 -5.46 -11.17 -3.89
CA GLU A 50 -5.40 -9.70 -3.98
C GLU A 50 -4.11 -9.17 -3.34
N ILE A 51 -3.47 -8.21 -4.01
CA ILE A 51 -2.31 -7.49 -3.45
C ILE A 51 -2.84 -6.34 -2.60
N LEU A 52 -2.54 -6.40 -1.31
CA LEU A 52 -2.97 -5.45 -0.30
C LEU A 52 -1.75 -4.78 0.33
N ILE A 53 -1.84 -3.46 0.52
CA ILE A 53 -0.80 -2.62 1.14
C ILE A 53 -1.32 -1.97 2.42
N ASN A 54 -0.44 -1.54 3.31
CA ASN A 54 -0.84 -0.70 4.44
C ASN A 54 -0.78 0.78 4.04
N TYR A 55 -1.88 1.53 4.17
CA TYR A 55 -1.93 2.93 3.75
C TYR A 55 -1.14 3.85 4.68
N ASN A 56 -0.88 3.44 5.92
CA ASN A 56 0.01 4.14 6.86
C ASN A 56 1.49 4.05 6.43
N GLY A 57 1.81 3.12 5.52
CA GLY A 57 3.11 2.98 4.88
C GLY A 57 4.03 1.96 5.53
N ASP A 58 4.14 1.92 6.86
CA ASP A 58 4.76 0.78 7.53
C ASP A 58 3.78 -0.41 7.52
N PRO A 59 4.20 -1.61 7.04
CA PRO A 59 3.35 -2.79 7.06
C PRO A 59 2.78 -3.17 8.43
N ASN A 60 3.45 -2.81 9.51
CA ASN A 60 3.08 -3.15 10.89
C ASN A 60 2.30 -2.06 11.62
N ASP A 61 2.12 -0.89 11.00
CA ASP A 61 1.38 0.23 11.60
C ASP A 61 -0.12 -0.11 11.68
N GLN A 62 -0.74 0.11 12.83
CA GLN A 62 -2.14 -0.20 13.12
C GLN A 62 -2.95 1.05 13.50
N ASP A 63 -2.42 2.25 13.23
CA ASP A 63 -3.10 3.50 13.51
C ASP A 63 -4.35 3.63 12.64
N GLU A 64 -5.40 4.21 13.23
CA GLU A 64 -6.71 4.34 12.57
C GLU A 64 -6.66 5.27 11.35
N LEU A 65 -7.28 4.82 10.26
CA LEU A 65 -7.48 5.63 9.07
C LEU A 65 -8.73 6.53 9.18
N TRP A 66 -8.82 7.51 8.28
CA TRP A 66 -9.95 8.43 8.16
C TRP A 66 -11.26 7.78 7.68
N PHE A 67 -11.25 6.47 7.41
CA PHE A 67 -12.41 5.66 7.04
C PHE A 67 -12.41 4.33 7.79
N ALA A 68 -13.60 3.76 7.97
CA ALA A 68 -13.73 2.44 8.56
C ALA A 68 -13.23 1.37 7.58
N VAL A 69 -12.25 0.58 8.02
CA VAL A 69 -11.74 -0.56 7.25
C VAL A 69 -12.76 -1.70 7.36
N VAL A 70 -13.28 -2.12 6.22
CA VAL A 70 -14.12 -3.31 6.11
C VAL A 70 -13.22 -4.51 5.80
N SER A 71 -13.27 -5.52 6.66
CA SER A 71 -12.75 -6.85 6.33
C SER A 71 -13.80 -7.60 5.52
N GLU A 72 -13.38 -8.43 4.56
CA GLU A 72 -14.32 -9.31 3.89
C GLU A 72 -14.99 -10.22 4.94
N PRO A 73 -16.32 -10.42 4.86
CA PRO A 73 -16.98 -11.40 5.68
C PRO A 73 -16.46 -12.80 5.31
N ASN A 74 -15.93 -13.51 6.30
CA ASN A 74 -15.55 -14.93 6.18
C ASN A 74 -16.67 -15.80 5.59
#